data_AF-A0A1C6P124-F1
#
_entry.id   AF-A0A1C6P124-F1
#
_cell.length_a   1.000
_cell.length_b   1.000
_cell.length_c   1.000
_cell.angle_alpha   90.00
_cell.angle_beta   90.00
_cell.angle_gamma   90.00
#
_symmetry.space_group_name_H-M   'P 1'
#
loop_
_entity.id
_entity.type
_entity.pdbx_description
1 polymer ?
#
loop_
_entity_poly.entity_id
_entity_poly.type
_entity_poly.pdbx_seq_one_letter_code
_entity_poly.pdbx_strand_id
1 'polypeptide(L)'
;MLTACGGGSGGGSGFFGTGSGSSASSTGSSSEPSSGSPSGASPTAPGSLTLAQQIEQLERKGGYPTLDRSADIAGPDAKKNGVRDDIEAWINTLNVTEPQREALMQKAKSLQQTLLVDLADKDAVQRVGEGLMASTHCGATRFKPFAEFIGPNQKIEAMTANTRQRAERYMQYNKASSGSVTTLPNHDTCEP
;
A
#
# COMPACT_ATOMS: atom_id res chain seq x y z
N MET A 1 31.65 22.40 -12.05
CA MET A 1 32.77 21.78 -11.33
C MET A 1 32.26 20.48 -10.75
N LEU A 2 32.76 19.34 -11.26
CA LEU A 2 32.37 17.99 -10.86
C LEU A 2 33.46 17.46 -9.93
N THR A 3 33.11 17.11 -8.69
CA THR A 3 34.05 16.45 -7.76
C THR A 3 33.59 15.01 -7.56
N ALA A 4 34.39 14.09 -8.10
CA ALA A 4 34.38 12.67 -7.78
C ALA A 4 35.24 12.42 -6.52
N CYS A 5 34.85 11.46 -5.69
CA CYS A 5 35.72 10.85 -4.69
C CYS A 5 35.75 9.33 -4.89
N GLY A 6 36.95 8.83 -5.17
CA GLY A 6 37.32 7.41 -5.18
C GLY A 6 38.71 7.22 -4.57
N GLY A 7 38.96 6.00 -4.06
CA GLY A 7 40.23 5.51 -3.47
C GLY A 7 40.05 5.19 -1.98
N GLY A 8 40.18 3.95 -1.47
CA GLY A 8 41.22 2.91 -1.68
C GLY A 8 42.35 3.12 -0.64
N SER A 9 42.97 2.18 0.08
CA SER A 9 43.03 0.70 0.12
C SER A 9 43.83 0.27 1.37
N GLY A 10 43.76 -1.01 1.75
CA GLY A 10 44.85 -1.80 2.40
C GLY A 10 44.66 -2.16 3.88
N GLY A 11 44.93 -3.38 4.37
CA GLY A 11 45.44 -4.61 3.74
C GLY A 11 45.78 -5.69 4.78
N GLY A 12 45.92 -6.94 4.30
CA GLY A 12 46.70 -8.06 4.88
C GLY A 12 46.10 -8.82 6.08
N SER A 13 46.26 -10.12 6.31
CA SER A 13 46.94 -11.26 5.66
C SER A 13 46.42 -12.50 6.43
N GLY A 14 45.90 -13.57 5.82
CA GLY A 14 46.66 -14.75 5.40
C GLY A 14 46.56 -15.90 6.41
N PHE A 15 46.14 -17.10 5.98
CA PHE A 15 46.83 -18.39 6.27
C PHE A 15 46.16 -19.56 5.52
N PHE A 16 47.01 -20.35 4.87
CA PHE A 16 46.72 -21.57 4.10
C PHE A 16 46.69 -22.81 5.01
N GLY A 17 45.99 -23.87 4.58
CA GLY A 17 46.11 -25.20 5.20
C GLY A 17 45.34 -26.29 4.47
N THR A 18 45.97 -26.93 3.50
CA THR A 18 45.59 -28.20 2.85
C THR A 18 45.98 -29.42 3.70
N GLY A 19 45.17 -30.48 3.72
CA GLY A 19 45.57 -31.79 4.25
C GLY A 19 44.52 -32.90 4.03
N SER A 20 44.94 -33.97 3.34
CA SER A 20 44.17 -35.12 2.84
C SER A 20 43.99 -36.30 3.82
N GLY A 21 42.97 -37.14 3.56
CA GLY A 21 42.87 -38.58 3.86
C GLY A 21 42.35 -38.95 5.27
N SER A 22 41.49 -39.95 5.52
CA SER A 22 41.08 -41.13 4.74
C SER A 22 39.77 -41.75 5.28
N SER A 23 38.99 -42.31 4.35
CA SER A 23 38.22 -43.57 4.41
C SER A 23 37.31 -43.92 5.60
N ALA A 24 36.00 -44.00 5.31
CA ALA A 24 35.19 -45.17 5.68
C ALA A 24 34.00 -45.30 4.72
N SER A 25 34.00 -46.39 3.94
CA SER A 25 32.88 -46.83 3.12
C SER A 25 31.85 -47.53 4.02
N SER A 26 30.58 -47.14 3.93
CA SER A 26 29.48 -48.06 4.19
C SER A 26 28.34 -47.80 3.20
N THR A 27 28.06 -48.86 2.46
CA THR A 27 26.98 -49.06 1.51
C THR A 27 25.62 -48.99 2.20
N GLY A 28 24.67 -48.26 1.61
CA GLY A 28 23.27 -48.27 2.00
C GLY A 28 22.41 -47.65 0.91
N SER A 29 21.96 -48.47 -0.04
CA SER A 29 20.90 -48.12 -0.99
C SER A 29 19.55 -48.02 -0.28
N SER A 30 18.91 -46.86 -0.36
CA SER A 30 17.45 -46.72 -0.26
C SER A 30 17.01 -45.56 -1.13
N SER A 31 16.34 -45.90 -2.23
CA SER A 31 15.67 -45.00 -3.15
C SER A 31 14.46 -44.33 -2.48
N GLU A 32 14.48 -43.01 -2.36
CA GLU A 32 13.28 -42.21 -2.04
C GLU A 32 12.73 -41.60 -3.34
N PRO A 33 11.48 -41.90 -3.74
CA PRO A 33 10.83 -41.13 -4.78
C PRO A 33 10.25 -39.83 -4.21
N SER A 34 10.63 -38.74 -4.85
CA SER A 34 9.91 -37.46 -4.83
C SER A 34 8.50 -37.65 -5.37
N SER A 35 7.50 -37.19 -4.63
CA SER A 35 6.15 -36.96 -5.15
C SER A 35 5.46 -35.85 -4.37
N GLY A 36 4.96 -34.87 -5.12
CA GLY A 36 4.62 -33.52 -4.69
C GLY A 36 3.50 -33.40 -3.67
N SER A 37 3.59 -32.34 -2.87
CA SER A 37 2.48 -31.83 -2.07
C SER A 37 1.38 -31.29 -2.99
N PRO A 38 0.13 -31.79 -2.89
CA PRO A 38 -1.02 -31.07 -3.43
C PRO A 38 -1.40 -29.96 -2.45
N SER A 39 -1.72 -28.81 -3.03
CA SER A 39 -2.28 -27.61 -2.40
C SER A 39 -3.29 -27.92 -1.30
N GLY A 40 -3.06 -27.33 -0.12
CA GLY A 40 -4.04 -27.30 0.97
C GLY A 40 -5.26 -26.46 0.58
N ALA A 41 -6.29 -27.13 0.06
CA ALA A 41 -7.66 -26.63 0.15
C ALA A 41 -8.23 -27.12 1.49
N SER A 42 -8.46 -26.21 2.44
CA SER A 42 -9.25 -26.54 3.63
C SER A 42 -10.68 -26.90 3.21
N PRO A 43 -11.26 -27.97 3.75
CA PRO A 43 -12.65 -28.32 3.48
C PRO A 43 -13.56 -27.31 4.19
N THR A 44 -14.34 -26.56 3.42
CA THR A 44 -15.42 -25.73 3.99
C THR A 44 -16.57 -26.67 4.32
N ALA A 45 -16.93 -26.80 5.60
CA ALA A 45 -18.09 -27.58 6.00
C ALA A 45 -19.37 -26.97 5.40
N PRO A 46 -20.29 -27.76 4.82
CA PRO A 46 -21.55 -27.25 4.32
C PRO A 46 -22.35 -26.65 5.48
N GLY A 47 -22.46 -25.31 5.50
CA GLY A 47 -23.20 -24.56 6.51
C GLY A 47 -22.41 -23.45 7.22
N SER A 48 -21.09 -23.35 7.06
CA SER A 48 -20.34 -22.19 7.55
C SER A 48 -20.23 -21.10 6.47
N LEU A 49 -20.54 -19.86 6.84
CA LEU A 49 -20.31 -18.70 5.98
C LEU A 49 -18.83 -18.64 5.60
N THR A 50 -18.54 -18.32 4.34
CA THR A 50 -17.19 -17.97 3.92
C THR A 50 -16.69 -16.75 4.69
N LEU A 51 -15.38 -16.56 4.81
CA LEU A 51 -14.80 -15.37 5.48
C LEU A 51 -15.36 -14.06 4.90
N ALA A 52 -15.52 -13.98 3.57
CA ALA A 52 -16.10 -12.82 2.90
C ALA A 52 -17.54 -12.54 3.37
N GLN A 53 -18.37 -13.59 3.46
CA GLN A 53 -19.75 -13.46 3.94
C GLN A 53 -19.82 -13.10 5.43
N GLN A 54 -18.88 -13.59 6.25
CA GLN A 54 -18.80 -13.22 7.67
C GLN A 54 -18.46 -11.72 7.82
N ILE A 55 -17.51 -11.21 7.03
CA ILE A 55 -17.16 -9.78 7.03
C ILE A 55 -18.33 -8.93 6.57
N GLU A 56 -19.02 -9.31 5.49
CA GLU A 56 -20.21 -8.59 5.00
C GLU A 56 -21.35 -8.56 6.03
N GLN A 57 -21.50 -9.62 6.83
CA GLN A 57 -22.44 -9.62 7.94
C GLN A 57 -22.04 -8.67 9.07
N LEU A 58 -20.75 -8.55 9.37
CA LEU A 58 -20.26 -7.59 10.38
C LEU A 58 -20.45 -6.13 9.92
N GLU A 59 -20.26 -5.87 8.62
CA GLU A 59 -20.52 -4.56 8.00
C GLU A 59 -22.02 -4.22 8.07
N ARG A 60 -22.91 -5.17 7.71
CA ARG A 60 -24.37 -5.00 7.83
C ARG A 60 -24.86 -4.79 9.26
N LYS A 61 -24.17 -5.37 10.24
CA LYS A 61 -24.48 -5.19 11.67
C LYS A 61 -23.99 -3.84 12.23
N GLY A 62 -23.38 -2.99 11.39
CA GLY A 62 -22.96 -1.64 11.76
C GLY A 62 -21.66 -1.58 12.56
N GLY A 63 -20.95 -2.70 12.73
CA GLY A 63 -19.66 -2.74 13.41
C GLY A 63 -18.51 -2.20 12.55
N TYR A 64 -18.71 -2.13 11.23
CA TYR A 64 -17.70 -1.69 10.26
C TYR A 64 -18.35 -0.94 9.10
N PRO A 65 -17.64 0.02 8.46
CA PRO A 65 -18.10 0.66 7.24
C PRO A 65 -18.33 -0.37 6.14
N THR A 66 -19.40 -0.21 5.37
CA THR A 66 -19.62 -1.03 4.18
C THR A 66 -18.60 -0.65 3.11
N LEU A 67 -17.65 -1.53 2.83
CA LEU A 67 -16.60 -1.29 1.85
C LEU A 67 -17.08 -1.64 0.43
N ASP A 68 -16.75 -0.80 -0.55
CA ASP A 68 -16.97 -1.17 -1.95
C ASP A 68 -15.90 -2.16 -2.41
N ARG A 69 -16.32 -3.39 -2.71
CA ARG A 69 -15.44 -4.47 -3.21
C ARG A 69 -15.70 -4.80 -4.68
N SER A 70 -16.35 -3.89 -5.41
CA SER A 70 -16.60 -4.05 -6.84
C SER A 70 -15.30 -4.15 -7.66
N ALA A 71 -15.41 -4.68 -8.88
CA ALA A 71 -14.29 -4.77 -9.81
C ALA A 71 -13.98 -3.43 -10.51
N ASP A 72 -14.84 -2.42 -10.35
CA ASP A 72 -14.61 -1.09 -10.90
C ASP A 72 -13.46 -0.41 -10.15
N ILE A 73 -12.41 -0.03 -10.87
CA ILE A 73 -11.22 0.61 -10.30
C ILE A 73 -11.59 1.94 -9.66
N ALA A 74 -12.45 2.73 -10.31
CA ALA A 74 -12.93 4.00 -9.75
C ALA A 74 -13.85 3.74 -8.56
N GLY A 75 -14.82 2.85 -8.75
CA GLY A 75 -15.89 2.61 -7.80
C GLY A 75 -16.87 3.78 -7.76
N PRO A 76 -17.90 3.69 -6.90
CA PRO A 76 -18.96 4.69 -6.85
C PRO A 76 -18.48 6.01 -6.23
N ASP A 77 -18.71 7.11 -6.94
CA ASP A 77 -18.59 8.50 -6.47
C ASP A 77 -19.84 9.24 -6.97
N ALA A 78 -20.95 9.09 -6.24
CA ALA A 78 -22.23 9.67 -6.62
C ALA A 78 -22.22 11.20 -6.57
N LYS A 79 -21.40 11.78 -5.69
CA LYS A 79 -21.27 13.23 -5.48
C LYS A 79 -20.32 13.90 -6.47
N LYS A 80 -19.54 13.12 -7.21
CA LYS A 80 -18.52 13.58 -8.16
C LYS A 80 -17.50 14.52 -7.52
N ASN A 81 -17.17 14.29 -6.25
CA ASN A 81 -16.19 15.08 -5.51
C ASN A 81 -14.77 14.50 -5.62
N GLY A 82 -14.61 13.39 -6.34
CA GLY A 82 -13.34 12.67 -6.49
C GLY A 82 -13.03 11.73 -5.33
N VAL A 83 -13.96 11.55 -4.39
CA VAL A 83 -13.86 10.63 -3.26
C VAL A 83 -14.87 9.51 -3.44
N ARG A 84 -14.43 8.27 -3.25
CA ARG A 84 -15.33 7.12 -3.32
C ARG A 84 -16.31 7.12 -2.14
N ASP A 85 -17.57 6.79 -2.40
CA ASP A 85 -18.69 6.95 -1.46
C ASP A 85 -18.48 6.17 -0.14
N ASP A 86 -17.85 4.99 -0.18
CA ASP A 86 -17.54 4.17 1.02
C ASP A 86 -16.48 4.82 1.91
N ILE A 87 -15.47 5.45 1.30
CA ILE A 87 -14.41 6.19 2.00
C ILE A 87 -14.99 7.45 2.63
N GLU A 88 -15.78 8.22 1.88
CA GLU A 88 -16.46 9.40 2.42
C GLU A 88 -17.39 9.04 3.58
N ALA A 89 -18.20 7.98 3.43
CA ALA A 89 -19.07 7.50 4.49
C ALA A 89 -18.28 7.14 5.77
N TRP A 90 -17.14 6.45 5.64
CA TRP A 90 -16.28 6.16 6.79
C TRP A 90 -15.65 7.41 7.40
N ILE A 91 -15.14 8.35 6.60
CA ILE A 91 -14.61 9.63 7.10
C ILE A 91 -15.69 10.35 7.93
N ASN A 92 -16.93 10.34 7.47
CA ASN A 92 -18.09 10.93 8.15
C ASN A 92 -18.45 10.28 9.51
N THR A 93 -17.97 9.07 9.78
CA THR A 93 -18.12 8.44 11.11
C THR A 93 -17.08 8.90 12.13
N LEU A 94 -16.00 9.54 11.69
CA LEU A 94 -14.91 9.95 12.57
C LEU A 94 -15.32 11.17 13.40
N ASN A 95 -15.01 11.11 14.70
CA ASN A 95 -15.16 12.23 15.62
C ASN A 95 -13.99 13.21 15.45
N VAL A 96 -14.02 13.98 14.38
CA VAL A 96 -13.03 15.00 14.02
C VAL A 96 -13.72 16.33 13.74
N THR A 97 -12.97 17.42 13.85
CA THR A 97 -13.45 18.76 13.47
C THR A 97 -13.65 18.87 11.97
N GLU A 98 -14.42 19.86 11.51
CA GLU A 98 -14.65 20.04 10.06
C GLU A 98 -13.36 20.28 9.26
N PRO A 99 -12.40 21.13 9.69
CA PRO A 99 -11.15 21.30 8.95
C PRO A 99 -10.30 20.01 8.89
N GLN A 100 -10.40 19.16 9.90
CA GLN A 100 -9.75 17.84 9.91
C GLN A 100 -10.45 16.88 8.93
N ARG A 101 -11.78 16.92 8.86
CA ARG A 101 -12.58 16.15 7.91
C ARG A 101 -12.25 16.53 6.47
N GLU A 102 -12.19 17.82 6.16
CA GLU A 102 -11.79 18.35 4.85
C GLU A 102 -10.39 17.88 4.44
N ALA A 103 -9.41 17.90 5.36
CA ALA A 103 -8.08 17.37 5.10
C ALA A 103 -8.07 15.86 4.79
N LEU A 104 -8.92 15.08 5.46
CA LEU A 104 -9.10 13.65 5.16
C LEU A 104 -9.77 13.44 3.80
N MET A 105 -10.77 14.25 3.45
CA MET A 105 -11.41 14.23 2.13
C MET A 105 -10.41 14.57 1.02
N GLN A 106 -9.58 15.60 1.22
CA GLN A 106 -8.50 15.95 0.29
C GLN A 106 -7.50 14.80 0.11
N LYS A 107 -7.14 14.11 1.20
CA LYS A 107 -6.26 12.95 1.13
C LYS A 107 -6.90 11.78 0.38
N ALA A 108 -8.17 11.50 0.64
CA ALA A 108 -8.93 10.47 -0.07
C ALA A 108 -9.01 10.75 -1.58
N LYS A 109 -9.32 11.99 -1.96
CA LYS A 109 -9.34 12.44 -3.35
C LYS A 109 -7.97 12.27 -4.02
N SER A 110 -6.89 12.66 -3.33
CA SER A 110 -5.51 12.53 -3.84
C SER A 110 -5.11 11.07 -4.02
N LEU A 111 -5.47 10.19 -3.08
CA LEU A 111 -5.22 8.75 -3.19
C LEU A 111 -6.04 8.12 -4.33
N GLN A 112 -7.30 8.54 -4.53
CA GLN A 112 -8.12 8.05 -5.63
C GLN A 112 -7.48 8.33 -7.00
N GLN A 113 -6.78 9.45 -7.18
CA GLN A 113 -6.08 9.78 -8.43
C GLN A 113 -4.97 8.78 -8.79
N THR A 114 -4.36 8.11 -7.80
CA THR A 114 -3.34 7.08 -8.05
C THR A 114 -3.89 5.89 -8.85
N LEU A 115 -5.20 5.65 -8.75
CA LEU A 115 -5.90 4.60 -9.48
C LEU A 115 -6.35 5.03 -10.88
N LEU A 116 -6.57 6.34 -11.08
CA LEU A 116 -7.25 6.88 -12.26
C LEU A 116 -6.33 7.57 -13.26
N VAL A 117 -5.14 8.00 -12.85
CA VAL A 117 -4.18 8.73 -13.70
C VAL A 117 -3.77 7.91 -14.92
N ASP A 118 -3.49 8.57 -16.05
CA ASP A 118 -2.81 7.91 -17.16
C ASP A 118 -1.35 7.67 -16.80
N LEU A 119 -0.95 6.39 -16.74
CA LEU A 119 0.43 6.01 -16.38
C LEU A 119 1.44 6.26 -17.50
N ALA A 120 0.99 6.52 -18.73
CA ALA A 120 1.87 6.91 -19.84
C ALA A 120 2.24 8.40 -19.79
N ASP A 121 1.41 9.23 -19.17
CA ASP A 121 1.65 10.66 -18.98
C ASP A 121 2.47 10.89 -17.69
N LYS A 122 3.78 11.06 -17.87
CA LYS A 122 4.71 11.29 -16.75
C LYS A 122 4.40 12.56 -15.97
N ASP A 123 3.93 13.61 -16.65
CA ASP A 123 3.61 14.86 -15.98
C ASP A 123 2.33 14.69 -15.15
N ALA A 124 1.36 13.90 -15.64
CA ALA A 124 0.18 13.54 -14.85
C ALA A 124 0.54 12.71 -13.62
N VAL A 125 1.42 11.72 -13.77
CA VAL A 125 1.93 10.92 -12.64
C VAL A 125 2.62 11.81 -11.60
N GLN A 126 3.46 12.74 -12.03
CA GLN A 126 4.14 13.70 -11.15
C GLN A 126 3.13 14.60 -10.42
N ARG A 127 2.11 15.13 -11.10
CA ARG A 127 1.04 15.94 -10.47
C ARG A 127 0.25 15.18 -9.41
N VAL A 128 0.03 13.87 -9.59
CA VAL A 128 -0.59 13.03 -8.54
C VAL A 128 0.32 12.91 -7.33
N GLY A 129 1.63 12.73 -7.53
CA GLY A 129 2.62 12.74 -6.44
C GLY A 129 2.63 14.05 -5.66
N GLU A 130 2.58 15.18 -6.36
CA GLU A 130 2.46 16.51 -5.76
C GLU A 130 1.16 16.68 -4.97
N GLY A 131 0.03 16.21 -5.50
CA GLY A 131 -1.25 16.20 -4.80
C GLY A 131 -1.24 15.33 -3.52
N LEU A 132 -0.58 14.17 -3.56
CA LEU A 132 -0.38 13.35 -2.37
C LEU A 132 0.46 14.06 -1.29
N MET A 133 1.49 14.81 -1.69
CA MET A 133 2.30 15.60 -0.76
C MET A 133 1.55 16.81 -0.22
N ALA A 134 0.80 17.51 -1.07
CA ALA A 134 -0.05 18.64 -0.68
C ALA A 134 -1.13 18.24 0.33
N SER A 135 -1.84 17.13 0.08
CA SER A 135 -2.84 16.61 1.03
C SER A 135 -2.23 16.13 2.34
N THR A 136 -1.02 15.56 2.31
CA THR A 136 -0.30 15.16 3.53
C THR A 136 0.15 16.37 4.33
N HIS A 137 0.62 17.42 3.65
CA HIS A 137 0.95 18.70 4.29
C HIS A 137 -0.29 19.34 4.93
N CYS A 138 -1.45 19.35 4.25
CA CYS A 138 -2.70 19.83 4.84
C CYS A 138 -3.11 19.00 6.08
N GLY A 139 -2.99 17.66 6.02
CA GLY A 139 -3.18 16.80 7.18
C GLY A 139 -2.29 17.21 8.36
N ALA A 140 -1.01 17.51 8.10
CA ALA A 140 -0.07 17.97 9.12
C ALA A 140 -0.39 19.36 9.70
N THR A 141 -1.02 20.26 8.94
CA THR A 141 -1.43 21.57 9.45
C THR A 141 -2.72 21.51 10.27
N ARG A 142 -3.66 20.62 9.91
CA ARG A 142 -4.98 20.47 10.57
C ARG A 142 -4.99 19.54 11.77
N PHE A 143 -4.10 18.54 11.83
CA PHE A 143 -4.01 17.61 12.96
C PHE A 143 -2.80 17.95 13.84
N LYS A 144 -3.06 18.31 15.11
CA LYS A 144 -2.04 18.63 16.10
C LYS A 144 -2.31 17.83 17.38
N PRO A 145 -1.54 16.76 17.64
CA PRO A 145 -0.34 16.30 16.94
C PRO A 145 -0.60 15.61 15.59
N PHE A 146 0.37 15.65 14.67
CA PHE A 146 0.31 14.95 13.37
C PHE A 146 0.04 13.44 13.51
N ALA A 147 0.43 12.84 14.62
CA ALA A 147 0.14 11.43 14.91
C ALA A 147 -1.35 11.07 14.80
N GLU A 148 -2.26 12.02 15.08
CA GLU A 148 -3.70 11.82 14.93
C GLU A 148 -4.16 11.70 13.48
N PHE A 149 -3.40 12.23 12.51
CA PHE A 149 -3.67 12.08 11.08
C PHE A 149 -3.21 10.73 10.52
N ILE A 150 -2.15 10.14 11.09
CA ILE A 150 -1.51 8.93 10.54
C ILE A 150 -2.48 7.76 10.45
N GLY A 151 -3.22 7.48 11.53
CA GLY A 151 -4.16 6.36 11.58
C GLY A 151 -5.27 6.49 10.53
N PRO A 152 -6.02 7.60 10.51
CA PRO A 152 -7.01 7.86 9.47
C PRO A 152 -6.43 7.82 8.05
N ASN A 153 -5.27 8.44 7.80
CA ASN A 153 -4.60 8.41 6.51
C ASN A 153 -4.31 6.99 6.01
N GLN A 154 -3.72 6.14 6.86
CA GLN A 154 -3.44 4.74 6.52
C GLN A 154 -4.72 3.96 6.23
N LYS A 155 -5.81 4.26 6.94
CA LYS A 155 -7.11 3.63 6.70
C LYS A 155 -7.71 4.05 5.36
N ILE A 156 -7.59 5.33 4.97
CA ILE A 156 -8.00 5.82 3.65
C ILE A 156 -7.23 5.10 2.55
N GLU A 157 -5.91 4.97 2.67
CA GLU A 157 -5.07 4.27 1.70
C GLU A 157 -5.46 2.78 1.59
N ALA A 158 -5.65 2.11 2.72
CA ALA A 158 -6.07 0.71 2.75
C ALA A 158 -7.46 0.51 2.14
N MET A 159 -8.40 1.43 2.37
CA MET A 159 -9.71 1.41 1.73
C MET A 159 -9.58 1.68 0.22
N THR A 160 -8.73 2.62 -0.19
CA THR A 160 -8.51 2.95 -1.61
C THR A 160 -8.03 1.72 -2.40
N ALA A 161 -7.09 0.94 -1.86
CA ALA A 161 -6.52 -0.25 -2.50
C ALA A 161 -7.15 -1.59 -2.02
N ASN A 162 -8.42 -1.59 -1.58
CA ASN A 162 -9.06 -2.71 -0.88
C ASN A 162 -9.44 -3.95 -1.72
N THR A 163 -9.27 -3.90 -3.04
CA THR A 163 -9.47 -5.05 -3.94
C THR A 163 -8.17 -5.41 -4.64
N ARG A 164 -8.07 -6.64 -5.16
CA ARG A 164 -6.88 -7.09 -5.89
C ARG A 164 -6.58 -6.16 -7.08
N GLN A 165 -7.59 -5.81 -7.86
CA GLN A 165 -7.46 -4.97 -9.04
C GLN A 165 -6.98 -3.56 -8.66
N ARG A 166 -7.51 -2.97 -7.58
CA ARG A 166 -7.07 -1.66 -7.09
C ARG A 166 -5.66 -1.70 -6.52
N ALA A 167 -5.31 -2.74 -5.77
CA ALA A 167 -3.95 -2.93 -5.27
C ALA A 167 -2.93 -3.08 -6.40
N GLU A 168 -3.24 -3.88 -7.42
CA GLU A 168 -2.41 -4.02 -8.63
C GLU A 168 -2.25 -2.68 -9.34
N ARG A 169 -3.35 -1.93 -9.52
CA ARG A 169 -3.31 -0.60 -10.14
C ARG A 169 -2.51 0.42 -9.32
N TYR A 170 -2.61 0.39 -8.00
CA TYR A 170 -1.83 1.23 -7.09
C TYR A 170 -0.33 0.91 -7.17
N MET A 171 0.04 -0.38 -7.22
CA MET A 171 1.43 -0.79 -7.43
C MET A 171 1.98 -0.32 -8.79
N GLN A 172 1.16 -0.31 -9.84
CA GLN A 172 1.56 0.21 -11.15
C GLN A 172 1.83 1.72 -11.10
N TYR A 173 1.03 2.50 -10.37
CA TYR A 173 1.30 3.92 -10.11
C TYR A 173 2.62 4.10 -9.35
N ASN A 174 2.85 3.35 -8.27
CA ASN A 174 4.09 3.43 -7.49
C ASN A 174 5.32 3.10 -8.35
N LYS A 175 5.19 2.13 -9.27
CA LYS A 175 6.24 1.81 -10.24
C LYS A 175 6.47 2.97 -11.23
N ALA A 176 5.41 3.57 -11.76
CA ALA A 176 5.51 4.68 -12.71
C ALA A 176 6.09 5.96 -12.07
N SER A 177 5.78 6.20 -10.79
CA SER A 177 6.31 7.32 -10.00
C SER A 177 7.73 7.08 -9.49
N SER A 178 8.26 5.85 -9.58
CA SER A 178 9.57 5.49 -9.04
C SER A 178 10.69 6.32 -9.67
N GLY A 179 11.60 6.83 -8.83
CA GLY A 179 12.69 7.72 -9.25
C GLY A 179 12.31 9.19 -9.39
N SER A 180 11.04 9.54 -9.19
CA SER A 180 10.59 10.95 -9.17
C SER A 180 10.96 11.62 -7.85
N VAL A 181 11.10 12.95 -7.88
CA VAL A 181 11.37 13.78 -6.69
C VAL A 181 10.22 14.76 -6.54
N THR A 182 9.66 14.84 -5.33
CA THR A 182 8.63 15.83 -4.99
C THR A 182 9.10 16.64 -3.78
N THR A 183 8.90 17.95 -3.83
CA THR A 183 9.23 18.85 -2.71
C THR A 183 8.03 18.99 -1.78
N LEU A 184 8.26 18.98 -0.47
CA LEU A 184 7.22 19.31 0.49
C LEU A 184 6.81 20.78 0.30
N PRO A 185 5.53 21.10 0.09
CA PRO A 185 5.08 22.47 -0.06
C PRO A 185 5.37 23.32 1.18
N ASN A 186 5.63 24.62 0.98
CA ASN A 186 5.92 25.61 2.03
C ASN A 186 4.79 26.66 2.20
N HIS A 187 3.65 26.45 1.55
CA HIS A 187 2.47 27.30 1.59
C HIS A 187 1.26 26.50 2.10
N ASP A 188 0.13 27.15 2.36
CA ASP A 188 -1.11 26.43 2.71
C ASP A 188 -1.57 25.59 1.52
N THR A 189 -1.72 24.29 1.74
CA THR A 189 -2.10 23.31 0.72
C THR A 189 -3.49 22.72 0.96
N CYS A 190 -4.21 23.19 1.97
CA CYS A 190 -5.58 22.74 2.19
C CYS A 190 -6.50 23.27 1.09
N GLU A 191 -7.25 22.37 0.48
CA GLU A 191 -8.30 22.76 -0.47
C GLU A 191 -9.43 23.52 0.25
N PRO A 192 -10.06 24.51 -0.41
CA PRO A 192 -11.18 25.27 0.15
C PRO A 192 -12.49 24.47 0.23
#